data_AF-A0A8X7S3T3-F1
#
_entry.id   AF-A0A8X7S3T3-F1
#
_cell.length_a   1.000
_cell.length_b   1.000
_cell.length_c   1.000
_cell.angle_alpha   90.00
_cell.angle_beta   90.00
_cell.angle_gamma   90.00
#
_symmetry.space_group_name_H-M   'P 1'
#
loop_
_entity.id
_entity.type
_entity.pdbx_description
1 polymer ?
#
loop_
_entity_poly.entity_id
_entity_poly.type
_entity_poly.pdbx_seq_one_letter_code
_entity_poly.pdbx_strand_id
1 'polypeptide(L)'
;MSGFLSLISNKNRAISLSRLGSSKLGCFSRVLFSSAGVVKQSKRDDYASHDAFGVTGFDMEKSIYNILTIDRWGSLNHMDYRQARLRPVHGKLALKFLKWIVKQPGLEPDNLLHLFCITTHILVRARMYDPARHILKELSRMMGNDNKPSFVFSALMTTYRLCNSNPAVFDILIRVYIKEGRFQESLEVFRLMGLYGFNPSVYTCNAMLGSIVKSDGDDVSVWSFLKEMLKRKICPDVATFNILINVLCAEGNKKLFTHFH
;
A
#
# COMPACT_ATOMS: atom_id res chain seq x y z
N MET A 1 -23.01 -28.78 37.12
CA MET A 1 -24.15 -28.11 36.47
C MET A 1 -23.74 -26.70 36.15
N SER A 2 -24.00 -26.27 34.90
CA SER A 2 -24.12 -24.87 34.39
C SER A 2 -22.93 -23.93 34.59
N GLY A 3 -22.38 -23.23 33.60
CA GLY A 3 -22.96 -22.78 32.33
C GLY A 3 -22.66 -21.27 32.16
N PHE A 4 -22.00 -20.91 31.06
CA PHE A 4 -22.06 -19.62 30.33
C PHE A 4 -22.02 -18.27 31.07
N LEU A 5 -20.92 -17.51 30.84
CA LEU A 5 -20.73 -16.04 30.68
C LEU A 5 -19.26 -15.73 31.07
N SER A 6 -18.23 -15.65 30.23
CA SER A 6 -17.96 -15.01 28.93
C SER A 6 -18.01 -13.46 28.91
N LEU A 7 -16.83 -12.88 28.61
CA LEU A 7 -16.59 -11.61 27.90
C LEU A 7 -16.78 -10.27 28.65
N ILE A 8 -15.67 -9.71 29.14
CA ILE A 8 -15.04 -8.42 28.75
C ILE A 8 -14.13 -7.99 29.91
N SER A 9 -12.84 -8.32 29.85
CA SER A 9 -11.80 -7.58 30.58
C SER A 9 -10.42 -7.99 30.09
N ASN A 10 -9.92 -7.35 29.02
CA ASN A 10 -8.52 -6.93 28.86
C ASN A 10 -8.24 -6.46 27.42
N LYS A 11 -8.48 -5.18 27.14
CA LYS A 11 -7.83 -4.47 26.03
C LYS A 11 -7.59 -3.03 26.45
N ASN A 12 -6.50 -2.80 27.17
CA ASN A 12 -5.80 -1.52 27.23
C ASN A 12 -4.37 -1.77 27.70
N ARG A 13 -3.48 -2.08 26.74
CA ARG A 13 -2.05 -1.82 26.90
C ARG A 13 -1.66 -0.79 25.85
N ALA A 14 -1.65 0.45 26.31
CA ALA A 14 -0.97 1.55 25.65
C ALA A 14 0.51 1.17 25.48
N ILE A 15 1.00 1.21 24.24
CA ILE A 15 2.44 1.21 23.96
C ILE A 15 2.86 2.67 23.94
N SER A 16 3.75 3.03 24.84
CA SER A 16 4.33 4.36 24.98
C SER A 16 5.08 4.77 23.70
N LEU A 17 4.61 5.86 23.08
CA LEU A 17 5.29 6.52 21.96
C LEU A 17 6.09 7.74 22.48
N SER A 18 7.06 7.51 23.36
CA SER A 18 7.91 8.57 23.92
C SER A 18 9.35 8.59 23.38
N ARG A 19 9.60 8.07 22.16
CA ARG A 19 10.89 8.19 21.47
C ARG A 19 10.78 8.25 19.94
N LEU A 20 9.97 9.17 19.40
CA LEU A 20 10.22 9.71 18.05
C LEU A 20 10.41 11.23 18.19
N GLY A 21 11.63 11.69 17.94
CA GLY A 21 12.04 13.08 18.12
C GLY A 21 11.15 14.06 17.35
N SER A 22 10.76 15.13 18.04
CA SER A 22 9.88 16.21 17.61
C SER A 22 10.42 17.12 16.49
N SER A 23 11.38 16.66 15.68
CA SER A 23 12.04 17.48 14.65
C SER A 23 11.62 17.20 13.20
N LYS A 24 10.76 16.21 12.93
CA LYS A 24 10.26 15.90 11.57
C LYS A 24 8.80 16.26 11.29
N LEU A 25 8.05 16.74 12.29
CA LEU A 25 6.70 17.32 12.09
C LEU A 25 6.72 18.82 11.73
N GLY A 26 7.84 19.52 11.97
CA GLY A 26 7.96 20.96 11.75
C GLY A 26 8.14 21.39 10.29
N CYS A 27 8.49 20.48 9.38
CA CYS A 27 8.71 20.84 7.96
C CYS A 27 7.39 20.91 7.16
N PHE A 28 6.34 20.24 7.63
CA PHE A 28 5.03 20.21 6.95
C PHE A 28 4.20 21.48 7.15
N SER A 29 4.43 22.25 8.22
CA SER A 29 3.71 23.51 8.46
C SER A 29 4.30 24.70 7.69
N ARG A 30 5.56 24.64 7.26
CA ARG A 30 6.24 25.80 6.64
C ARG A 30 5.96 25.96 5.14
N VAL A 31 5.74 24.86 4.42
CA VAL A 31 5.46 24.91 2.97
C VAL A 31 4.04 25.42 2.67
N LEU A 32 3.10 25.27 3.61
CA LEU A 32 1.71 25.71 3.43
C LEU A 32 1.43 27.17 3.83
N PHE A 33 2.37 27.89 4.44
CA PHE A 33 2.15 29.26 4.94
C PHE A 33 2.93 30.38 4.21
N SER A 34 3.69 30.07 3.15
CA SER A 34 4.47 31.10 2.44
C SER A 34 3.74 31.82 1.29
N SER A 35 2.45 31.56 1.06
CA SER A 35 1.67 32.21 -0.02
C SER A 35 0.55 33.12 0.48
N ALA A 36 0.38 33.26 1.80
CA ALA A 36 -0.61 34.17 2.39
C ALA A 36 0.05 35.52 2.71
N GLY A 37 0.44 36.26 1.67
CA GLY A 37 1.01 37.60 1.79
C GLY A 37 0.39 38.55 0.76
N VAL A 38 -0.55 39.38 1.23
CA VAL A 38 -1.09 40.59 0.59
C VAL A 38 -2.08 40.38 -0.57
N VAL A 39 -3.36 40.21 -0.22
CA VAL A 39 -4.49 40.58 -1.10
C VAL A 39 -4.66 42.10 -1.04
N LYS A 40 -4.33 42.81 -2.13
CA LYS A 40 -4.89 44.14 -2.41
C LYS A 40 -6.10 43.94 -3.33
N GLN A 41 -7.26 44.36 -2.83
CA GLN A 41 -8.52 44.44 -3.56
C GLN A 41 -8.41 45.45 -4.73
N SER A 42 -8.73 45.06 -5.97
CA SER A 42 -9.15 46.01 -7.00
C SER A 42 -9.97 45.34 -8.11
N LYS A 43 -11.26 45.71 -8.12
CA LYS A 43 -12.24 45.93 -9.20
C LYS A 43 -12.34 45.02 -10.45
N ARG A 44 -13.62 44.80 -10.80
CA ARG A 44 -14.25 44.22 -12.00
C ARG A 44 -13.75 44.84 -13.32
N ASP A 45 -13.80 44.08 -14.41
CA ASP A 45 -14.76 44.25 -15.53
C ASP A 45 -14.60 43.11 -16.57
N ASP A 46 -15.62 43.00 -17.42
CA ASP A 46 -16.07 41.86 -18.24
C ASP A 46 -15.17 41.44 -19.43
N TYR A 47 -15.32 40.19 -19.92
CA TYR A 47 -15.83 39.82 -21.26
C TYR A 47 -15.59 38.33 -21.60
N ALA A 48 -16.57 37.79 -22.33
CA ALA A 48 -16.77 36.40 -22.78
C ALA A 48 -15.57 35.66 -23.39
N SER A 49 -15.52 34.33 -23.23
CA SER A 49 -15.90 33.36 -24.28
C SER A 49 -15.42 31.93 -23.95
N HIS A 50 -16.17 30.97 -24.49
CA HIS A 50 -16.01 29.52 -24.37
C HIS A 50 -14.59 29.02 -24.68
N ASP A 51 -14.08 28.10 -23.86
CA ASP A 51 -13.36 26.93 -24.37
C ASP A 51 -13.27 25.78 -23.36
N ALA A 52 -13.19 24.58 -23.92
CA ALA A 52 -13.53 23.29 -23.33
C ALA A 52 -12.54 22.76 -22.26
N PHE A 53 -13.10 22.16 -21.21
CA PHE A 53 -12.52 21.05 -20.41
C PHE A 53 -11.04 21.16 -19.98
N GLY A 54 -10.59 22.33 -19.54
CA GLY A 54 -9.31 22.51 -18.85
C GLY A 54 -9.49 22.53 -17.34
N VAL A 55 -9.44 21.37 -16.67
CA VAL A 55 -9.34 21.34 -15.19
C VAL A 55 -7.97 21.91 -14.81
N THR A 56 -7.97 23.05 -14.13
CA THR A 56 -6.73 23.77 -13.76
C THR A 56 -6.03 23.08 -12.59
N GLY A 57 -4.72 23.31 -12.40
CA GLY A 57 -3.96 22.76 -11.27
C GLY A 57 -4.58 23.10 -9.90
N PHE A 58 -5.22 24.26 -9.82
CA PHE A 58 -5.92 24.75 -8.64
C PHE A 58 -7.17 23.93 -8.28
N ASP A 59 -7.93 23.47 -9.29
CA ASP A 59 -9.11 22.62 -9.08
C ASP A 59 -8.72 21.22 -8.55
N MET A 60 -7.56 20.71 -8.97
CA MET A 60 -7.01 19.44 -8.47
C MET A 60 -6.54 19.56 -7.02
N GLU A 61 -5.85 20.65 -6.67
CA GLU A 61 -5.41 20.90 -5.30
C GLU A 61 -6.59 21.02 -4.32
N LYS A 62 -7.63 21.78 -4.72
CA LYS A 62 -8.87 21.92 -3.93
C LYS A 62 -9.61 20.59 -3.78
N SER A 63 -9.60 19.73 -4.81
CA SER A 63 -10.20 18.39 -4.76
C SER A 63 -9.44 17.46 -3.80
N ILE A 64 -8.11 17.54 -3.76
CA ILE A 64 -7.28 16.74 -2.85
C ILE A 64 -7.38 17.25 -1.43
N TYR A 65 -7.35 18.58 -1.23
CA TYR A 65 -7.62 19.19 0.05
C TYR A 65 -8.99 18.75 0.55
N ASN A 66 -10.04 18.76 -0.27
CA ASN A 66 -11.34 18.23 0.09
C ASN A 66 -11.30 16.73 0.42
N ILE A 67 -10.61 15.89 -0.36
CA ILE A 67 -10.47 14.45 -0.05
C ILE A 67 -9.76 14.23 1.30
N LEU A 68 -8.69 14.99 1.59
CA LEU A 68 -7.92 14.90 2.83
C LEU A 68 -8.62 15.58 4.02
N THR A 69 -9.49 16.56 3.79
CA THR A 69 -10.22 17.29 4.83
C THR A 69 -11.63 16.77 5.07
N ILE A 70 -12.23 16.00 4.15
CA ILE A 70 -13.44 15.20 4.41
C ILE A 70 -13.19 14.24 5.59
N ASP A 71 -11.98 13.68 5.70
CA ASP A 71 -11.57 12.85 6.84
C ASP A 71 -11.40 13.67 8.15
N ARG A 72 -11.21 15.00 8.08
CA ARG A 72 -11.03 15.89 9.24
C ARG A 72 -12.34 16.55 9.72
N TRP A 73 -13.25 16.88 8.81
CA TRP A 73 -14.55 17.48 9.13
C TRP A 73 -15.51 16.52 9.83
N GLY A 74 -15.33 15.20 9.65
CA GLY A 74 -16.09 14.17 10.38
C GLY A 74 -15.81 14.12 11.89
N SER A 75 -14.72 14.74 12.36
CA SER A 75 -14.42 14.83 13.81
C SER A 75 -15.03 16.07 14.48
N LEU A 76 -15.49 17.06 13.71
CA LEU A 76 -16.04 18.32 14.24
C LEU A 76 -17.57 18.34 14.24
N ASN A 77 -18.21 17.49 13.45
CA ASN A 77 -19.66 17.34 13.43
C ASN A 77 -20.00 15.88 13.75
N HIS A 78 -20.76 15.64 14.82
CA HIS A 78 -21.36 14.34 15.19
C HIS A 78 -22.38 13.80 14.15
N MET A 79 -22.19 14.10 12.86
CA MET A 79 -22.94 13.53 11.76
C MET A 79 -22.17 12.33 11.25
N ASP A 80 -22.72 11.15 11.50
CA ASP A 80 -22.29 9.82 11.03
C ASP A 80 -22.35 9.72 9.48
N TYR A 81 -21.60 10.56 8.77
CA TYR A 81 -21.21 10.27 7.40
C TYR A 81 -20.25 9.08 7.47
N ARG A 82 -20.80 7.86 7.59
CA ARG A 82 -20.06 6.60 7.49
C ARG A 82 -19.02 6.75 6.39
N GLN A 83 -17.74 6.75 6.76
CA GLN A 83 -16.57 6.93 5.89
C GLN A 83 -16.84 6.40 4.48
N ALA A 84 -17.28 7.28 3.58
CA ALA A 84 -17.82 6.83 2.32
C ALA A 84 -16.69 6.16 1.53
N ARG A 85 -16.93 4.93 1.07
CA ARG A 85 -15.92 4.17 0.33
C ARG A 85 -15.47 5.00 -0.87
N LEU A 86 -14.15 5.17 -1.02
CA LEU A 86 -13.60 5.88 -2.16
C LEU A 86 -14.07 5.22 -3.46
N ARG A 87 -14.69 6.03 -4.32
CA ARG A 87 -15.10 5.63 -5.68
C ARG A 87 -13.93 5.73 -6.66
N PRO A 88 -13.94 4.97 -7.78
CA PRO A 88 -12.90 5.04 -8.81
C PRO A 88 -12.63 6.43 -9.37
N VAL A 89 -13.63 7.34 -9.35
CA VAL A 89 -13.43 8.74 -9.78
C VAL A 89 -12.36 9.45 -8.96
N HIS A 90 -12.29 9.23 -7.64
CA HIS A 90 -11.25 9.84 -6.79
C HIS A 90 -9.87 9.25 -7.07
N GLY A 91 -9.79 7.94 -7.34
CA GLY A 91 -8.55 7.29 -7.75
C GLY A 91 -8.03 7.80 -9.09
N LYS A 92 -8.93 8.02 -10.07
CA LYS A 92 -8.57 8.65 -11.36
C LYS A 92 -8.06 10.08 -11.18
N LEU A 93 -8.66 10.87 -10.30
CA LEU A 93 -8.22 12.23 -9.99
C LEU A 93 -6.82 12.22 -9.34
N ALA A 94 -6.59 11.37 -8.34
CA ALA A 94 -5.29 11.22 -7.70
C ALA A 94 -4.19 10.83 -8.70
N LEU A 95 -4.50 9.92 -9.63
CA LEU A 95 -3.58 9.56 -10.73
C LEU A 95 -3.26 10.73 -11.65
N LYS A 96 -4.27 11.52 -12.04
CA LYS A 96 -4.07 12.70 -12.89
C LYS A 96 -3.16 13.71 -12.19
N PHE A 97 -3.41 13.95 -10.91
CA PHE A 97 -2.60 14.85 -10.11
C PHE A 97 -1.15 14.37 -9.97
N LEU A 98 -0.93 13.09 -9.64
CA LEU A 98 0.42 12.54 -9.56
C LEU A 98 1.17 12.69 -10.89
N LYS A 99 0.50 12.37 -12.01
CA LYS A 99 1.06 12.53 -13.36
C LYS A 99 1.38 13.98 -13.71
N TRP A 100 0.59 14.92 -13.20
CA TRP A 100 0.83 16.35 -13.40
C TRP A 100 2.02 16.83 -12.56
N ILE A 101 2.10 16.43 -11.29
CA ILE A 101 3.21 16.78 -10.40
C ILE A 101 4.53 16.23 -10.93
N VAL A 102 4.60 14.96 -11.32
CA VAL A 102 5.85 14.32 -11.80
C VAL A 102 6.48 15.08 -12.99
N LYS A 103 5.71 15.90 -13.70
CA LYS A 103 6.18 16.72 -14.82
C LYS A 103 6.71 18.10 -14.41
N GLN A 104 6.52 18.53 -13.16
CA GLN A 104 6.96 19.84 -12.69
C GLN A 104 8.46 19.83 -12.35
N PRO A 105 9.24 20.85 -12.76
CA PRO A 105 10.64 20.96 -12.40
C PRO A 105 10.81 21.33 -10.91
N GLY A 106 11.88 20.83 -10.27
CA GLY A 106 12.27 21.24 -8.91
C GLY A 106 11.60 20.49 -7.75
N LEU A 107 11.10 19.28 -7.97
CA LEU A 107 10.52 18.46 -6.91
C LEU A 107 11.58 17.64 -6.17
N GLU A 108 11.62 17.80 -4.84
CA GLU A 108 12.43 16.97 -3.97
C GLU A 108 12.01 15.48 -4.04
N PRO A 109 12.97 14.53 -4.14
CA PRO A 109 12.68 13.09 -4.24
C PRO A 109 11.82 12.53 -3.09
N ASP A 110 12.03 13.02 -1.86
CA ASP A 110 11.26 12.58 -0.68
C ASP A 110 9.78 12.98 -0.77
N ASN A 111 9.50 14.18 -1.29
CA ASN A 111 8.13 14.65 -1.52
C ASN A 111 7.45 13.81 -2.60
N LEU A 112 8.21 13.44 -3.64
CA LEU A 112 7.73 12.58 -4.71
C LEU A 112 7.38 11.18 -4.17
N LEU A 113 8.24 10.57 -3.36
CA LEU A 113 7.98 9.28 -2.73
C LEU A 113 6.68 9.28 -1.91
N HIS A 114 6.48 10.30 -1.09
CA HIS A 114 5.25 10.47 -0.30
C HIS A 114 4.00 10.57 -1.18
N LEU A 115 4.07 11.29 -2.30
CA LEU A 115 2.95 11.43 -3.23
C LEU A 115 2.60 10.13 -3.94
N PHE A 116 3.60 9.34 -4.35
CA PHE A 116 3.37 8.00 -4.90
C PHE A 116 2.70 7.09 -3.87
N CYS A 117 3.13 7.13 -2.60
CA CYS A 117 2.54 6.34 -1.52
C CYS A 117 1.08 6.73 -1.25
N ILE A 118 0.79 8.03 -1.11
CA ILE A 118 -0.58 8.55 -0.90
C ILE A 118 -1.49 8.15 -2.07
N THR A 119 -1.01 8.33 -3.31
CA THR A 119 -1.77 7.94 -4.51
C THR A 119 -2.06 6.45 -4.53
N THR A 120 -1.09 5.63 -4.14
CA THR A 120 -1.27 4.17 -4.03
C THR A 120 -2.37 3.83 -3.01
N HIS A 121 -2.35 4.43 -1.81
CA HIS A 121 -3.37 4.19 -0.79
C HIS A 121 -4.78 4.57 -1.28
N ILE A 122 -4.91 5.72 -1.95
CA ILE A 122 -6.19 6.18 -2.53
C ILE A 122 -6.69 5.16 -3.57
N LEU A 123 -5.81 4.68 -4.45
CA LEU A 123 -6.18 3.70 -5.49
C LEU A 123 -6.62 2.37 -4.89
N VAL A 124 -5.92 1.89 -3.86
CA VAL A 124 -6.29 0.66 -3.15
C VAL A 124 -7.66 0.80 -2.48
N ARG A 125 -7.92 1.91 -1.78
CA ARG A 125 -9.23 2.21 -1.19
C ARG A 125 -10.33 2.31 -2.25
N ALA A 126 -9.99 2.84 -3.44
CA ALA A 126 -10.89 2.91 -4.59
C ALA A 126 -11.05 1.57 -5.35
N ARG A 127 -10.38 0.50 -4.90
CA ARG A 127 -10.29 -0.82 -5.58
C ARG A 127 -9.74 -0.75 -7.01
N MET A 128 -8.93 0.27 -7.30
CA MET A 128 -8.21 0.41 -8.57
C MET A 128 -6.84 -0.26 -8.45
N TYR A 129 -6.83 -1.60 -8.39
CA TYR A 129 -5.62 -2.37 -8.08
C TYR A 129 -4.60 -2.40 -9.22
N ASP A 130 -5.03 -2.32 -10.48
CA ASP A 130 -4.07 -2.32 -11.60
C ASP A 130 -3.28 -1.01 -11.67
N PRO A 131 -3.90 0.18 -11.58
CA PRO A 131 -3.12 1.41 -11.47
C PRO A 131 -2.24 1.45 -10.21
N ALA A 132 -2.72 0.96 -9.07
CA ALA A 132 -1.91 0.87 -7.85
C ALA A 132 -0.66 0.00 -8.07
N ARG A 133 -0.81 -1.13 -8.77
CA ARG A 133 0.30 -2.00 -9.14
C ARG A 133 1.31 -1.28 -10.04
N HIS A 134 0.85 -0.50 -11.03
CA HIS A 134 1.73 0.28 -11.89
C HIS A 134 2.53 1.33 -11.11
N ILE A 135 1.89 2.06 -10.19
CA ILE A 135 2.58 3.02 -9.32
C ILE A 135 3.61 2.32 -8.44
N LEU A 136 3.24 1.21 -7.79
CA LEU A 136 4.18 0.48 -6.93
C LEU A 136 5.37 -0.07 -7.72
N LYS A 137 5.13 -0.55 -8.94
CA LYS A 137 6.21 -0.99 -9.84
C LYS A 137 7.17 0.16 -10.18
N GLU A 138 6.62 1.33 -10.52
CA GLU A 138 7.43 2.52 -10.81
C GLU A 138 8.24 2.95 -9.59
N LEU A 139 7.60 3.03 -8.43
CA LEU A 139 8.24 3.35 -7.16
C LEU A 139 9.34 2.34 -6.80
N SER A 140 9.12 1.04 -7.02
CA SER A 140 10.12 -0.01 -6.81
C SER A 140 11.33 0.09 -7.75
N ARG A 141 11.19 0.69 -8.93
CA ARG A 141 12.30 0.96 -9.88
C ARG A 141 13.06 2.22 -9.52
N MET A 142 12.34 3.29 -9.18
CA MET A 142 12.92 4.58 -8.81
C MET A 142 13.83 4.46 -7.58
N MET A 143 13.52 3.57 -6.64
CA MET A 143 14.29 3.43 -5.41
C MET A 143 15.59 2.62 -5.55
N GLY A 144 15.92 2.06 -6.72
CA GLY A 144 17.19 1.34 -6.95
C GLY A 144 17.43 0.09 -6.08
N ASN A 145 18.47 -0.68 -6.42
CA ASN A 145 18.82 -1.93 -5.72
C ASN A 145 19.56 -1.72 -4.38
N ASP A 146 19.99 -0.49 -4.07
CA ASP A 146 20.71 -0.18 -2.83
C ASP A 146 19.76 0.04 -1.63
N ASN A 147 18.46 0.12 -1.89
CA ASN A 147 17.46 0.30 -0.86
C ASN A 147 16.85 -1.04 -0.48
N LYS A 148 17.09 -1.41 0.78
CA LYS A 148 16.48 -2.57 1.42
C LYS A 148 14.97 -2.59 1.10
N PRO A 149 14.38 -3.76 0.81
CA PRO A 149 12.96 -3.93 0.48
C PRO A 149 11.99 -3.34 1.51
N SER A 150 12.46 -3.28 2.77
CA SER A 150 11.85 -2.53 3.86
C SER A 150 11.58 -1.06 3.57
N PHE A 151 12.30 -0.42 2.63
CA PHE A 151 12.16 1.00 2.34
C PHE A 151 10.78 1.34 1.76
N VAL A 152 10.36 0.66 0.68
CA VAL A 152 9.04 0.89 0.06
C VAL A 152 7.92 0.55 1.05
N PHE A 153 8.08 -0.55 1.79
CA PHE A 153 7.14 -0.91 2.85
C PHE A 153 7.06 0.18 3.93
N SER A 154 8.21 0.69 4.38
CA SER A 154 8.31 1.75 5.39
C SER A 154 7.65 3.04 4.90
N ALA A 155 7.92 3.45 3.66
CA ALA A 155 7.32 4.63 3.05
C ALA A 155 5.78 4.51 2.90
N LEU A 156 5.29 3.33 2.54
CA LEU A 156 3.85 3.06 2.56
C LEU A 156 3.30 3.08 3.99
N MET A 157 4.05 2.60 4.96
CA MET A 157 3.66 2.57 6.38
C MET A 157 3.57 3.98 6.99
N THR A 158 4.49 4.89 6.66
CA THR A 158 4.47 6.28 7.18
C THR A 158 3.20 7.02 6.76
N THR A 159 2.64 6.68 5.60
CA THR A 159 1.42 7.28 5.04
C THR A 159 0.16 6.45 5.27
N TYR A 160 0.29 5.22 5.80
CA TYR A 160 -0.79 4.24 5.91
C TYR A 160 -1.98 4.74 6.76
N ARG A 161 -1.69 5.25 7.96
CA ARG A 161 -2.71 5.76 8.90
C ARG A 161 -3.35 7.05 8.39
N LEU A 162 -2.54 7.97 7.87
CA LEU A 162 -3.00 9.23 7.31
C LEU A 162 -4.03 9.02 6.20
N CYS A 163 -3.83 7.99 5.38
CA CYS A 163 -4.71 7.70 4.25
C CYS A 163 -5.88 6.76 4.60
N ASN A 164 -6.04 6.34 5.86
CA ASN A 164 -6.97 5.28 6.29
C ASN A 164 -6.90 4.05 5.33
N SER A 165 -5.67 3.60 5.06
CA SER A 165 -5.42 2.63 4.01
C SER A 165 -5.86 1.20 4.36
N ASN A 166 -5.81 0.32 3.36
CA ASN A 166 -6.15 -1.10 3.48
C ASN A 166 -4.87 -1.95 3.38
N PRO A 167 -4.71 -3.04 4.18
CA PRO A 167 -3.55 -3.93 4.10
C PRO A 167 -3.31 -4.53 2.72
N ALA A 168 -4.33 -4.54 1.85
CA ALA A 168 -4.24 -4.93 0.45
C ALA A 168 -3.13 -4.19 -0.33
N VAL A 169 -2.69 -3.02 0.12
CA VAL A 169 -1.54 -2.31 -0.47
C VAL A 169 -0.25 -3.12 -0.39
N PHE A 170 -0.01 -3.81 0.72
CA PHE A 170 1.18 -4.64 0.93
C PHE A 170 1.08 -5.97 0.15
N ASP A 171 -0.14 -6.51 0.04
CA ASP A 171 -0.43 -7.65 -0.85
C ASP A 171 -0.09 -7.35 -2.31
N ILE A 172 -0.41 -6.13 -2.79
CA ILE A 172 -0.05 -5.71 -4.15
C ILE A 172 1.46 -5.58 -4.26
N LEU A 173 2.13 -4.99 -3.27
CA LEU A 173 3.59 -4.84 -3.24
C LEU A 173 4.31 -6.20 -3.32
N ILE A 174 3.92 -7.19 -2.51
CA ILE A 174 4.47 -8.55 -2.57
C ILE A 174 4.32 -9.13 -3.98
N ARG A 175 3.13 -8.98 -4.59
CA ARG A 175 2.89 -9.47 -5.96
C ARG A 175 3.63 -8.69 -7.04
N VAL A 176 3.99 -7.42 -6.80
CA VAL A 176 4.88 -6.67 -7.70
C VAL A 176 6.26 -7.30 -7.66
N TYR A 177 6.81 -7.52 -6.46
CA TYR A 177 8.14 -8.13 -6.31
C TYR A 177 8.23 -9.54 -6.90
N ILE A 178 7.24 -10.41 -6.65
CA ILE A 178 7.20 -11.76 -7.27
C ILE A 178 7.24 -11.66 -8.80
N LYS A 179 6.46 -10.75 -9.39
CA LYS A 179 6.42 -10.57 -10.85
C LYS A 179 7.71 -10.00 -11.44
N GLU A 180 8.54 -9.34 -10.62
CA GLU A 180 9.85 -8.83 -11.02
C GLU A 180 10.99 -9.80 -10.70
N GLY A 181 10.70 -11.03 -10.24
CA GLY A 181 11.73 -12.00 -9.83
C GLY A 181 12.42 -11.67 -8.51
N ARG A 182 11.89 -10.68 -7.78
CA ARG A 182 12.44 -10.11 -6.55
C ARG A 182 11.92 -10.87 -5.32
N PHE A 183 12.23 -12.17 -5.26
CA PHE A 183 11.64 -13.07 -4.27
C PHE A 183 12.02 -12.71 -2.82
N GLN A 184 13.30 -12.37 -2.58
CA GLN A 184 13.77 -12.01 -1.24
C GLN A 184 13.05 -10.77 -0.71
N GLU A 185 12.80 -9.79 -1.57
CA GLU A 185 12.05 -8.58 -1.27
C GLU A 185 10.59 -8.89 -0.93
N SER A 186 9.98 -9.82 -1.66
CA SER A 186 8.63 -10.29 -1.38
C SER A 186 8.53 -10.97 0.00
N LEU A 187 9.54 -11.77 0.37
CA LEU A 187 9.61 -12.46 1.66
C LEU A 187 9.85 -11.49 2.82
N GLU A 188 10.68 -10.46 2.62
CA GLU A 188 10.88 -9.41 3.63
C GLU A 188 9.58 -8.66 3.91
N VAL A 189 8.84 -8.24 2.87
CA VAL A 189 7.54 -7.59 3.04
C VAL A 189 6.54 -8.51 3.72
N PHE A 190 6.51 -9.80 3.35
CA PHE A 190 5.67 -10.80 4.02
C PHE A 190 5.94 -10.83 5.52
N ARG A 191 7.20 -10.85 5.95
CA ARG A 191 7.59 -10.86 7.38
C ARG A 191 7.28 -9.53 8.07
N LEU A 192 7.57 -8.40 7.42
CA LEU A 192 7.24 -7.06 7.92
C LEU A 192 5.73 -6.91 8.15
N MET A 193 4.87 -7.39 7.26
CA MET A 193 3.43 -7.41 7.50
C MET A 193 3.08 -8.09 8.82
N GLY A 194 3.70 -9.24 9.12
CA GLY A 194 3.50 -9.97 10.37
C GLY A 194 3.92 -9.16 11.60
N LEU A 195 5.07 -8.48 11.54
CA LEU A 195 5.55 -7.61 12.62
C LEU A 195 4.59 -6.45 12.92
N TYR A 196 3.91 -5.93 11.89
CA TYR A 196 2.93 -4.86 12.02
C TYR A 196 1.49 -5.36 12.26
N GLY A 197 1.31 -6.67 12.49
CA GLY A 197 0.01 -7.26 12.81
C GLY A 197 -0.92 -7.47 11.61
N PHE A 198 -0.38 -7.42 10.39
CA PHE A 198 -1.11 -7.72 9.16
C PHE A 198 -0.85 -9.16 8.70
N ASN A 199 -1.85 -9.77 8.08
CA ASN A 199 -1.69 -11.04 7.38
C ASN A 199 -1.95 -10.83 5.89
N PRO A 200 -1.05 -11.32 5.01
CA PRO A 200 -1.30 -11.34 3.58
C PRO A 200 -2.45 -12.28 3.24
N SER A 201 -3.10 -12.05 2.11
CA SER A 201 -4.14 -12.97 1.62
C SER A 201 -3.55 -14.31 1.20
N VAL A 202 -4.37 -15.37 1.29
CA VAL A 202 -4.01 -16.71 0.78
C VAL A 202 -3.62 -16.67 -0.69
N TYR A 203 -4.28 -15.82 -1.49
CA TYR A 203 -3.93 -15.59 -2.88
C TYR A 203 -2.49 -15.08 -3.07
N THR A 204 -2.06 -14.13 -2.22
CA THR A 204 -0.68 -13.62 -2.24
C THR A 204 0.32 -14.69 -1.78
N CYS A 205 -0.04 -15.50 -0.79
CA CYS A 205 0.78 -16.64 -0.37
C CYS A 205 0.92 -17.71 -1.46
N ASN A 206 -0.16 -18.02 -2.18
CA ASN A 206 -0.13 -18.94 -3.32
C ASN A 206 0.78 -18.43 -4.44
N ALA A 207 0.79 -17.11 -4.68
CA ALA A 207 1.73 -16.51 -5.62
C ALA A 207 3.20 -16.67 -5.16
N MET A 208 3.47 -16.55 -3.86
CA MET A 208 4.81 -16.79 -3.31
C MET A 208 5.22 -18.26 -3.44
N LEU A 209 4.35 -19.20 -3.07
CA LEU A 209 4.58 -20.64 -3.24
C LEU A 209 4.88 -20.97 -4.70
N GLY A 210 4.04 -20.48 -5.63
CA GLY A 210 4.28 -20.67 -7.06
C GLY A 210 5.59 -20.04 -7.55
N SER A 211 6.07 -18.97 -6.92
CA SER A 211 7.38 -18.38 -7.22
C SER A 211 8.53 -19.27 -6.76
N ILE A 212 8.45 -19.84 -5.55
CA ILE A 212 9.46 -20.77 -5.01
C ILE A 212 9.61 -21.97 -5.93
N VAL A 213 8.49 -22.55 -6.35
CA VAL A 213 8.47 -23.72 -7.24
C VAL A 213 9.07 -23.41 -8.60
N LYS A 214 8.86 -22.19 -9.13
CA LYS A 214 9.39 -21.77 -10.45
C LYS A 214 10.87 -21.45 -10.45
N SER A 215 11.44 -21.03 -9.32
CA SER A 215 12.85 -20.66 -9.21
C SER A 215 13.76 -21.87 -8.93
N ASP A 216 13.33 -23.09 -9.29
CA ASP A 216 13.96 -24.36 -8.88
C ASP A 216 14.23 -24.44 -7.37
N GLY A 217 13.35 -23.83 -6.56
CA GLY A 217 13.46 -23.91 -5.11
C GLY A 217 13.42 -25.37 -4.65
N ASP A 218 14.23 -25.69 -3.64
CA ASP A 218 14.17 -27.01 -3.03
C ASP A 218 12.81 -27.25 -2.35
N ASP A 219 12.40 -28.51 -2.26
CA ASP A 219 11.14 -28.88 -1.61
C ASP A 219 11.10 -28.35 -0.16
N VAL A 220 12.28 -28.26 0.47
CA VAL A 220 12.48 -27.68 1.81
C VAL A 220 11.95 -26.25 1.90
N SER A 221 12.23 -25.39 0.92
CA SER A 221 11.76 -24.00 0.90
C SER A 221 10.24 -23.90 0.78
N VAL A 222 9.62 -24.77 -0.02
CA VAL A 222 8.16 -24.85 -0.16
C VAL A 222 7.51 -25.21 1.18
N TRP A 223 7.99 -26.29 1.82
CA TRP A 223 7.47 -26.74 3.11
C TRP A 223 7.74 -25.75 4.25
N SER A 224 8.91 -25.11 4.24
CA SER A 224 9.26 -24.05 5.20
C SER A 224 8.31 -22.87 5.10
N PHE A 225 8.01 -22.40 3.87
CA PHE A 225 7.07 -21.30 3.67
C PHE A 225 5.63 -21.69 4.05
N LEU A 226 5.18 -22.91 3.72
CA LEU A 226 3.88 -23.42 4.16
C LEU A 226 3.77 -23.43 5.69
N LYS A 227 4.82 -23.86 6.40
CA LYS A 227 4.88 -23.82 7.86
C LYS A 227 4.79 -22.38 8.39
N GLU A 228 5.43 -21.43 7.72
CA GLU A 228 5.35 -20.00 8.08
C GLU A 228 3.92 -19.45 7.88
N MET A 229 3.24 -19.81 6.79
CA MET A 229 1.82 -19.47 6.57
C MET A 229 0.91 -20.00 7.69
N LEU A 230 1.07 -21.27 8.05
CA LEU A 230 0.28 -21.93 9.09
C LEU A 230 0.53 -21.31 10.47
N LYS A 231 1.80 -21.01 10.80
CA LYS A 231 2.17 -20.32 12.05
C LYS A 231 1.49 -18.96 12.17
N ARG A 232 1.25 -18.29 11.05
CA ARG A 232 0.53 -17.01 10.95
C ARG A 232 -0.99 -17.14 10.90
N LYS A 233 -1.52 -18.36 11.00
CA LYS A 233 -2.96 -18.68 10.90
C LYS A 233 -3.56 -18.30 9.55
N ILE A 234 -2.77 -18.38 8.48
CA ILE A 234 -3.25 -18.22 7.11
C ILE A 234 -3.64 -19.60 6.61
N CYS A 235 -4.94 -19.85 6.42
CA CYS A 235 -5.45 -21.15 6.00
C CYS A 235 -5.13 -21.41 4.52
N PRO A 236 -4.47 -22.52 4.18
CA PRO A 236 -4.34 -23.00 2.80
C PRO A 236 -5.70 -23.18 2.13
N ASP A 237 -5.76 -22.94 0.81
CA ASP A 237 -6.93 -23.21 -0.01
C ASP A 237 -6.65 -24.28 -1.07
N VAL A 238 -7.65 -24.55 -1.92
CA VAL A 238 -7.54 -25.53 -3.01
C VAL A 238 -6.35 -25.21 -3.93
N ALA A 239 -6.09 -23.94 -4.22
CA ALA A 239 -4.97 -23.54 -5.05
C ALA A 239 -3.63 -23.80 -4.33
N THR A 240 -3.56 -23.64 -3.01
CA THR A 240 -2.39 -24.05 -2.21
C THR A 240 -2.11 -25.54 -2.39
N PHE A 241 -3.11 -26.39 -2.20
CA PHE A 241 -2.92 -27.85 -2.30
C PHE A 241 -2.57 -28.29 -3.73
N ASN A 242 -3.15 -27.67 -4.75
CA ASN A 242 -2.77 -27.94 -6.14
C ASN A 242 -1.28 -27.64 -6.40
N ILE A 243 -0.73 -26.57 -5.80
CA ILE A 243 0.71 -26.28 -5.90
C ILE A 243 1.52 -27.38 -5.20
N LEU A 244 1.13 -27.79 -4.00
CA LEU A 244 1.86 -28.81 -3.23
C LEU A 244 1.85 -30.19 -3.92
N ILE A 245 0.72 -30.58 -4.51
CA ILE A 245 0.62 -31.84 -5.28
C ILE A 245 1.56 -31.81 -6.48
N ASN A 246 1.62 -30.68 -7.22
CA ASN A 246 2.52 -30.54 -8.36
C ASN A 246 4.00 -30.69 -7.95
N VAL A 247 4.38 -30.15 -6.78
CA VAL A 247 5.74 -30.29 -6.22
C VAL A 247 6.05 -31.77 -5.91
N LEU A 248 5.15 -32.46 -5.20
CA LEU A 248 5.33 -33.88 -4.86
C LEU A 248 5.42 -34.78 -6.09
N CYS A 249 4.59 -34.54 -7.12
CA CYS A 249 4.66 -35.28 -8.37
C CYS A 249 5.99 -35.09 -9.10
N ALA A 250 6.53 -33.86 -9.08
CA ALA A 250 7.83 -33.57 -9.68
C ALA A 250 8.98 -34.27 -8.92
N GLU A 251 8.93 -34.30 -7.58
CA GLU A 251 9.92 -35.00 -6.75
C GLU A 251 9.90 -36.53 -6.99
N GLY A 252 8.70 -37.13 -7.06
CA GLY A 252 8.54 -38.55 -7.36
C GLY A 252 9.13 -38.95 -8.71
N ASN A 253 8.94 -38.13 -9.74
CA ASN A 253 9.53 -38.36 -11.06
C ASN A 253 11.06 -38.27 -11.05
N LYS A 254 11.63 -37.32 -10.28
CA LYS A 254 13.10 -37.20 -10.12
C LYS A 254 13.70 -38.45 -9.48
N LYS A 255 13.09 -38.96 -8.40
CA LYS A 255 13.54 -40.18 -7.69
C LYS A 255 13.43 -41.43 -8.55
N LEU A 256 12.39 -41.52 -9.38
CA LEU A 256 12.21 -42.63 -10.32
C LEU A 256 13.35 -42.63 -11.36
N PHE A 257 13.66 -41.48 -11.93
CA PHE A 257 14.74 -41.34 -12.93
C PHE A 257 16.13 -41.72 -12.39
N THR A 258 16.43 -41.40 -11.13
CA THR A 258 17.72 -41.76 -10.51
C THR A 258 17.86 -43.24 -10.17
N HIS A 259 16.76 -43.99 -10.11
CA HIS A 259 16.77 -45.43 -9.81
C HIS A 259 16.90 -46.33 -11.05
N PHE A 260 16.72 -45.77 -12.25
CA PHE A 260 16.78 -46.50 -13.53
C PHE A 260 18.09 -46.29 -14.30
N HIS A 261 19.15 -45.79 -13.66
CA HIS A 261 20.44 -45.51 -14.29
C HIS A 261 21.62 -46.00 -13.45
#